data_AF-A0A3R6RA40-F1
#
_entry.id   AF-A0A3R6RA40-F1
#
_cell.length_a   1.000
_cell.length_b   1.000
_cell.length_c   1.000
_cell.angle_alpha   90.00
_cell.angle_beta   90.00
_cell.angle_gamma   90.00
#
_symmetry.space_group_name_H-M   'P 1'
#
loop_
_entity.id
_entity.type
_entity.pdbx_description
1 polymer ?
#
loop_
_entity_poly.entity_id
_entity_poly.type
_entity_poly.pdbx_seq_one_letter_code
_entity_poly.pdbx_strand_id
1 'polypeptide(L)'
;MALPKPLRKIEVYLYALATGEKGGLPKARTRVESYLKYLAENPPQGPAGPKGDAGKGVKSITLTTNETGAVTGGTVTYTDDSTSPITVTSSQG
;
A
#
# COMPACT_ATOMS: atom_id res chain seq x y z
N MET A 1 -19.95 -7.17 -4.06
CA MET A 1 -21.02 -8.17 -3.78
C MET A 1 -20.70 -8.78 -2.43
N ALA A 2 -21.57 -8.63 -1.43
CA ALA A 2 -21.31 -9.19 -0.09
C ALA A 2 -21.56 -10.70 -0.10
N LEU A 3 -20.68 -11.48 0.53
CA LEU A 3 -20.90 -12.91 0.69
C LEU A 3 -22.08 -13.17 1.63
N PRO A 4 -22.94 -14.17 1.36
CA PRO A 4 -24.02 -14.53 2.25
C PRO A 4 -23.48 -14.97 3.61
N LYS A 5 -24.25 -14.72 4.67
CA LYS A 5 -23.86 -15.15 6.03
C LYS A 5 -23.76 -16.68 6.08
N PRO A 6 -22.66 -17.24 6.63
CA PRO A 6 -22.50 -18.68 6.73
C PRO A 6 -23.48 -19.27 7.75
N LEU A 7 -24.11 -20.39 7.39
CA LEU A 7 -25.06 -21.12 8.24
C LEU A 7 -24.44 -22.38 8.83
N ARG A 8 -23.53 -23.03 8.10
CA ARG A 8 -22.84 -24.26 8.53
C ARG A 8 -21.41 -23.96 8.96
N LYS A 9 -20.86 -24.80 9.85
CA LYS A 9 -19.45 -24.66 10.30
C LYS A 9 -18.46 -24.64 9.14
N ILE A 10 -18.66 -25.50 8.14
CA ILE A 10 -17.81 -25.53 6.96
C ILE A 10 -17.85 -24.21 6.18
N GLU A 11 -19.03 -23.59 6.10
CA GLU A 11 -19.22 -22.28 5.46
C GLU A 11 -18.55 -21.18 6.27
N VAL A 12 -18.50 -21.28 7.61
CA VAL A 12 -17.78 -20.30 8.45
C VAL A 12 -16.28 -20.32 8.13
N TYR A 13 -15.66 -21.50 7.98
CA TYR A 13 -14.24 -21.57 7.61
C TYR A 13 -13.99 -21.04 6.18
N LEU A 14 -14.87 -21.36 5.22
CA LEU A 14 -14.75 -20.86 3.84
C LEU A 14 -15.01 -19.36 3.74
N TYR A 15 -15.95 -18.83 4.52
CA TYR A 15 -16.23 -17.41 4.61
C TYR A 15 -15.01 -16.66 5.16
N ALA A 16 -14.42 -17.15 6.26
CA ALA A 16 -13.20 -16.57 6.83
C ALA A 16 -12.02 -16.59 5.85
N LEU A 17 -11.89 -17.64 5.04
CA LEU A 17 -10.90 -17.71 3.96
C LEU A 17 -11.11 -16.64 2.88
N ALA A 18 -12.37 -16.40 2.50
CA ALA A 18 -12.71 -15.46 1.46
C ALA A 18 -12.66 -13.99 1.91
N THR A 19 -12.96 -13.71 3.18
CA THR A 19 -13.01 -12.34 3.71
C THR A 19 -11.77 -11.94 4.51
N GLY A 20 -10.96 -12.90 4.96
CA GLY A 20 -9.86 -12.67 5.91
C GLY A 20 -10.31 -12.44 7.35
N GLU A 21 -11.61 -12.55 7.65
CA GLU A 21 -12.17 -12.35 8.98
C GLU A 21 -11.92 -13.58 9.86
N LYS A 22 -11.00 -13.47 10.82
CA LYS A 22 -10.58 -14.58 11.69
C LYS A 22 -11.42 -14.70 12.98
N GLY A 23 -12.41 -13.83 13.17
CA GLY A 23 -13.23 -13.79 14.39
C GLY A 23 -14.20 -14.97 14.47
N GLY A 24 -14.18 -15.72 15.59
CA GLY A 24 -15.23 -16.69 15.90
C GLY A 24 -15.18 -18.01 15.13
N LEU A 25 -14.01 -18.43 14.62
CA LEU A 25 -13.87 -19.73 13.96
C LEU A 25 -14.30 -20.90 14.88
N PRO A 26 -15.21 -21.78 14.45
CA PRO A 26 -15.70 -22.86 15.28
C PRO A 26 -14.58 -23.87 15.64
N LYS A 27 -14.80 -24.67 16.69
CA LYS A 27 -13.91 -25.80 17.02
C LYS A 27 -14.10 -26.91 15.99
N ALA A 28 -13.00 -27.28 15.34
CA ALA A 28 -12.94 -28.41 14.41
C ALA A 28 -13.20 -29.74 15.14
N ARG A 29 -13.98 -30.61 14.50
CA ARG A 29 -14.33 -31.97 14.96
C ARG A 29 -13.87 -33.04 13.98
N THR A 30 -13.76 -32.71 12.70
CA THR A 30 -13.27 -33.61 11.66
C THR A 30 -11.90 -33.16 11.15
N ARG A 31 -11.16 -34.07 10.50
CA ARG A 31 -9.88 -33.71 9.86
C ARG A 31 -10.05 -32.61 8.81
N VAL A 32 -11.13 -32.67 8.03
CA VAL A 32 -11.44 -31.65 7.00
C VAL A 32 -11.62 -30.28 7.64
N GLU A 33 -12.37 -30.19 8.73
CA GLU A 33 -12.55 -28.93 9.47
C GLU A 33 -11.22 -28.42 10.06
N SER A 34 -10.34 -29.33 10.51
CA SER A 34 -9.01 -28.95 11.00
C SER A 34 -8.15 -28.33 9.89
N TYR A 35 -8.15 -28.91 8.69
CA TYR A 35 -7.41 -28.35 7.55
C TYR A 35 -7.98 -26.99 7.12
N LEU A 36 -9.31 -26.87 7.03
CA LEU A 36 -9.95 -25.61 6.64
C LEU A 36 -9.73 -24.52 7.68
N LYS A 37 -9.79 -24.86 8.97
CA LYS A 37 -9.46 -23.93 10.06
C LYS A 37 -8.01 -23.46 9.96
N TYR A 38 -7.07 -24.37 9.76
CA TYR A 38 -5.65 -24.04 9.63
C TYR A 38 -5.40 -23.07 8.47
N LEU A 39 -6.02 -23.32 7.31
CA LEU A 39 -5.92 -22.43 6.15
C LEU A 39 -6.58 -21.07 6.41
N ALA A 40 -7.71 -21.01 7.12
CA ALA A 40 -8.37 -19.75 7.47
C ALA A 40 -7.54 -18.90 8.46
N GLU A 41 -6.87 -19.56 9.43
CA GLU A 41 -5.99 -18.90 10.40
C GLU A 41 -4.68 -18.44 9.74
N ASN A 42 -4.17 -19.22 8.78
CA ASN A 42 -2.91 -19.01 8.08
C ASN A 42 -3.16 -19.00 6.56
N PRO A 43 -3.87 -17.99 6.03
CA PRO A 43 -4.11 -17.92 4.60
C PRO A 43 -2.77 -17.86 3.89
N PRO A 44 -2.60 -18.58 2.77
CA PRO A 44 -1.37 -18.48 2.00
C PRO A 44 -1.15 -17.02 1.64
N GLN A 45 0.01 -16.48 2.02
CA GLN A 45 0.39 -15.15 1.58
C GLN A 45 0.42 -15.19 0.05
N GLY A 46 -0.33 -14.28 -0.58
CA GLY A 46 -0.25 -14.12 -2.03
C GLY A 46 1.20 -13.83 -2.45
N PRO A 47 1.55 -14.03 -3.73
CA PRO A 47 2.85 -13.61 -4.21
C PRO A 47 3.07 -12.13 -3.87
N ALA A 48 4.32 -11.74 -3.63
CA ALA A 48 4.65 -10.33 -3.50
C ALA A 48 4.10 -9.57 -4.72
N GLY A 49 3.54 -8.38 -4.47
CA GLY A 49 3.11 -7.52 -5.56
C GLY A 49 4.27 -7.21 -6.51
N PRO A 50 3.99 -6.82 -7.77
CA PRO A 50 5.04 -6.39 -8.67
C PRO A 50 5.84 -5.25 -8.03
N LYS A 51 7.13 -5.19 -8.36
CA LYS A 51 7.96 -4.04 -8.00
C LYS A 51 7.30 -2.78 -8.57
N GLY A 52 7.18 -1.74 -7.77
CA GLY A 52 6.74 -0.43 -8.26
C GLY A 52 7.69 0.14 -9.32
N ASP A 53 7.18 1.03 -10.16
CA ASP A 53 7.98 1.71 -11.19
C ASP A 53 9.16 2.47 -10.58
N ALA A 54 10.21 2.66 -11.38
CA ALA A 54 11.34 3.50 -10.97
C ALA A 54 10.87 4.96 -10.78
N GLY A 55 11.31 5.59 -9.69
CA GLY A 55 11.08 7.02 -9.48
C GLY A 55 11.86 7.88 -10.49
N LYS A 56 11.37 9.09 -10.74
CA LYS A 56 12.07 10.07 -11.59
C LYS A 56 13.29 10.62 -10.86
N GLY A 57 14.44 10.65 -11.53
CA GLY A 57 15.66 11.29 -11.01
C GLY A 57 15.66 12.81 -11.27
N VAL A 58 16.56 13.54 -10.62
CA VAL A 58 16.80 14.97 -10.90
C VAL A 58 17.83 15.11 -12.03
N LYS A 59 17.47 15.82 -13.10
CA LYS A 59 18.35 16.14 -14.23
C LYS A 59 19.03 17.49 -14.03
N SER A 60 18.28 18.52 -13.66
CA SER A 60 18.81 19.86 -13.40
C SER A 60 17.90 20.66 -12.46
N ILE A 61 18.47 21.71 -11.85
CA ILE A 61 17.73 22.68 -11.04
C ILE A 61 18.07 24.08 -11.52
N THR A 62 17.05 24.87 -11.81
CA THR A 62 17.17 26.31 -12.06
C THR A 62 16.73 27.05 -10.81
N LEU A 63 17.60 27.91 -10.26
CA LEU A 63 17.29 28.69 -9.07
C LEU A 63 16.69 30.05 -9.43
N THR A 64 15.77 30.52 -8.60
CA THR A 64 15.23 31.88 -8.66
C THR A 64 15.79 32.66 -7.49
N THR A 65 16.45 33.78 -7.76
CA THR A 65 16.96 34.71 -6.75
C THR A 65 16.18 36.03 -6.77
N ASN A 66 16.02 36.66 -5.62
CA ASN A 66 15.52 38.03 -5.53
C ASN A 66 16.63 39.06 -5.84
N GLU A 67 16.28 40.34 -5.80
CA GLU A 67 17.18 41.47 -6.07
C GLU A 67 18.36 41.55 -5.08
N THR A 68 18.22 40.97 -3.88
CA THR A 68 19.29 40.91 -2.87
C THR A 68 20.20 39.68 -3.01
N GLY A 69 19.96 38.84 -4.02
CA GLY A 69 20.72 37.61 -4.26
C GLY A 69 20.27 36.40 -3.42
N ALA A 70 19.20 36.53 -2.63
CA ALA A 70 18.65 35.42 -1.85
C ALA A 70 17.81 34.48 -2.74
N VAL A 71 17.97 33.18 -2.56
CA VAL A 71 17.21 32.15 -3.29
C VAL A 71 15.77 32.11 -2.74
N THR A 72 14.79 32.41 -3.60
CA THR A 72 13.36 32.42 -3.24
C THR A 72 12.58 31.25 -3.83
N GLY A 73 13.21 30.46 -4.69
CA GLY A 73 12.58 29.31 -5.32
C GLY A 73 13.43 28.66 -6.39
N GLY A 74 12.80 27.86 -7.23
CA GLY A 74 13.42 27.30 -8.41
C GLY A 74 12.47 26.41 -9.20
N THR A 75 13.03 25.74 -10.21
CA THR A 75 12.36 24.70 -10.99
C THR A 75 13.27 23.49 -11.05
N VAL A 76 12.75 22.31 -10.71
CA VAL A 76 13.44 21.04 -10.94
C VAL A 76 13.03 20.51 -12.32
N THR A 77 14.02 20.02 -13.07
CA THR A 77 13.80 19.21 -14.27
C THR A 77 14.18 17.78 -13.93
N TYR A 78 13.28 16.85 -14.21
CA TYR A 78 13.50 15.43 -13.96
C TYR A 78 14.20 14.76 -15.15
N THR A 79 14.65 13.52 -14.96
CA THR A 79 15.29 12.71 -16.02
C THR A 79 14.40 12.39 -17.21
N ASP A 80 13.08 12.56 -17.08
CA ASP A 80 12.10 12.42 -18.17
C ASP A 80 11.68 13.77 -18.79
N ASP A 81 12.46 14.82 -18.53
CA ASP A 81 12.23 16.20 -18.99
C ASP A 81 10.97 16.88 -18.44
N SER A 82 10.20 16.22 -17.57
CA SER A 82 9.12 16.89 -16.84
C SER A 82 9.69 17.90 -15.83
N THR A 83 8.93 18.94 -15.50
CA THR A 83 9.36 20.00 -14.58
C THR A 83 8.40 20.19 -13.41
N SER A 84 8.91 20.64 -12.27
CA SER A 84 8.09 21.04 -11.13
C SER A 84 8.66 22.24 -10.38
N PRO A 85 7.82 23.09 -9.77
CA PRO A 85 8.28 24.22 -8.99
C PRO A 85 8.95 23.75 -7.69
N ILE A 86 10.01 24.44 -7.30
CA ILE A 86 10.64 24.34 -5.98
C ILE A 86 10.21 25.57 -5.19
N THR A 87 9.49 25.33 -4.08
CA THR A 87 9.14 26.38 -3.13
C THR A 87 10.20 26.44 -2.04
N VAL A 88 10.81 27.61 -1.85
CA VAL A 88 11.75 27.86 -0.75
C VAL A 88 11.05 28.69 0.31
N THR A 89 10.97 28.18 1.53
CA THR A 89 10.47 28.89 2.70
C THR A 89 11.62 29.19 3.66
N SER A 90 11.90 30.47 3.90
CA SER A 90 12.88 30.89 4.91
C SER A 90 12.19 31.26 6.22
N SER A 91 12.51 30.56 7.31
CA SER A 91 12.32 31.08 8.66
C SER A 91 13.57 31.89 9.02
N GLN A 92 13.53 33.21 8.84
CA GLN A 92 14.57 34.06 9.42
C GLN A 92 14.45 33.95 10.95
N GLY A 93 15.56 33.63 11.62
CA GLY A 93 15.66 33.61 13.09
C GLY A 93 15.85 35.01 13.66
#